data_AF-Q894R2-F1
#
_entry.id   AF-Q894R2-F1
#
_cell.length_a   1.000
_cell.length_b   1.000
_cell.length_c   1.000
_cell.angle_alpha   90.00
_cell.angle_beta   90.00
_cell.angle_gamma   90.00
#
_symmetry.space_group_name_H-M   'P 1'
#
loop_
_entity.id
_entity.type
_entity.pdbx_description
1 polymer ?
#
loop_
_entity_poly.entity_id
_entity_poly.type
_entity_poly.pdbx_seq_one_letter_code
_entity_poly.pdbx_strand_id
1 'polypeptide(L)'
;MKKSYMMIIMISILFGVKLIYSNSAESIIKEYYKVIDSQQDVGKYNKLVIEDERLKNLEGIPDIVEKRDILELKKLNVNEHPLLEKELNYKYADEKDNVRYYMIKYDIKFKENVATPVDSGIYYEVITVVKRKNKWLVTTDIRKASFHNDKLTIDS
;
A
#
# COMPACT_ATOMS: atom_id res chain seq x y z
N MET A 1 6.23 13.99 43.81
CA MET A 1 4.97 13.73 43.05
C MET A 1 4.94 14.31 41.63
N LYS A 2 5.55 15.49 41.34
CA LYS A 2 5.50 16.09 39.99
C LYS A 2 6.25 15.31 38.88
N LYS A 3 7.35 14.63 39.20
CA LYS A 3 8.17 13.89 38.20
C LYS A 3 7.46 12.64 37.63
N SER A 4 6.71 11.91 38.45
CA SER A 4 5.99 10.70 38.02
C SER A 4 4.81 11.00 37.09
N TYR A 5 4.09 12.10 37.32
CA TYR A 5 3.00 12.55 36.43
C TYR A 5 3.50 12.94 35.04
N MET A 6 4.66 13.62 34.98
CA MET A 6 5.26 14.04 33.71
C MET A 6 5.71 12.85 32.86
N MET A 7 6.23 11.79 33.50
CA MET A 7 6.61 10.54 32.84
C MET A 7 5.40 9.76 32.30
N ILE A 8 4.29 9.71 33.05
CA ILE A 8 3.05 9.06 32.60
C ILE A 8 2.48 9.79 31.38
N ILE A 9 2.39 11.13 31.42
CA ILE A 9 1.90 11.95 30.30
C ILE A 9 2.78 11.74 29.05
N MET A 10 4.10 11.66 29.21
CA MET A 10 5.02 11.43 28.09
C MET A 10 4.86 10.04 27.45
N ILE A 11 4.63 9.00 28.27
CA ILE A 11 4.32 7.65 27.80
C ILE A 11 2.96 7.63 27.09
N SER A 12 1.94 8.30 27.64
CA SER A 12 0.61 8.42 27.01
C SER A 12 0.68 9.16 25.66
N ILE A 13 1.52 10.19 25.54
CA ILE A 13 1.76 10.89 24.28
C ILE A 13 2.50 9.98 23.29
N LEU A 14 3.54 9.25 23.72
CA LEU A 14 4.26 8.30 22.86
C LEU A 14 3.36 7.19 22.33
N PHE A 15 2.46 6.63 23.16
CA PHE A 15 1.48 5.63 22.72
C PHE A 15 0.35 6.23 21.88
N GLY A 16 -0.13 7.43 22.20
CA GLY A 16 -1.15 8.15 21.43
C GLY A 16 -0.67 8.54 20.04
N VAL A 17 0.58 8.99 19.92
CA VAL A 17 1.20 9.34 18.63
C VAL A 17 1.43 8.07 17.79
N LYS A 18 1.81 6.93 18.41
CA LYS A 18 1.93 5.65 17.71
C LYS A 18 0.60 5.16 17.12
N LEU A 19 -0.51 5.37 17.85
CA LEU A 19 -1.87 5.01 17.42
C LEU A 19 -2.44 5.93 16.32
N ILE A 20 -2.08 7.21 16.32
CA ILE A 20 -2.53 8.17 15.29
C ILE A 20 -1.73 7.98 13.98
N TYR A 21 -0.43 7.69 14.06
CA TYR A 21 0.40 7.42 12.88
C TYR A 21 0.13 6.05 12.25
N SER A 22 -0.38 5.07 13.01
CA SER A 22 -0.69 3.73 12.47
C SER A 22 -1.92 3.70 11.56
N ASN A 23 -2.61 4.82 11.37
CA ASN A 23 -3.85 4.89 10.59
C ASN A 23 -3.76 5.89 9.43
N SER A 24 -2.55 6.28 9.01
CA SER A 24 -2.36 7.01 7.76
C SER A 24 -2.34 6.04 6.57
N ALA A 25 -2.82 6.47 5.40
CA ALA A 25 -2.79 5.65 4.20
C ALA A 25 -1.38 5.15 3.86
N GLU A 26 -0.35 5.96 4.12
CA GLU A 26 1.05 5.59 3.88
C GLU A 26 1.56 4.50 4.82
N SER A 27 1.24 4.60 6.12
CA SER A 27 1.58 3.54 7.07
C SER A 27 0.92 2.23 6.67
N ILE A 28 -0.35 2.32 6.27
CA ILE A 28 -1.14 1.17 5.84
C ILE A 28 -0.54 0.51 4.58
N ILE A 29 -0.04 1.30 3.64
CA ILE A 29 0.64 0.78 2.45
C ILE A 29 1.95 0.05 2.82
N LYS A 30 2.78 0.65 3.67
CA LYS A 30 4.06 0.03 4.09
C LYS A 30 3.84 -1.28 4.83
N GLU A 31 2.83 -1.33 5.70
CA GLU A 31 2.45 -2.54 6.42
C GLU A 31 1.94 -3.63 5.48
N TYR A 32 1.14 -3.28 4.47
CA TYR A 32 0.69 -4.22 3.44
C TYR A 32 1.87 -4.96 2.79
N TYR A 33 2.85 -4.24 2.21
CA TYR A 33 3.99 -4.89 1.55
C TYR A 33 4.85 -5.71 2.50
N LYS A 34 5.01 -5.27 3.75
CA LYS A 34 5.70 -6.08 4.75
C LYS A 34 4.97 -7.42 4.95
N VAL A 35 3.65 -7.40 5.06
CA VAL A 35 2.84 -8.62 5.27
C VAL A 35 2.85 -9.50 4.02
N ILE A 36 2.74 -8.94 2.82
CA ILE A 36 2.71 -9.73 1.58
C ILE A 36 4.02 -10.53 1.42
N ASP A 37 5.16 -9.89 1.71
CA ASP A 37 6.48 -10.50 1.52
C ASP A 37 6.86 -11.45 2.67
N SER A 38 6.46 -11.16 3.92
CA SER A 38 6.91 -11.95 5.09
C SER A 38 5.92 -12.99 5.61
N GLN A 39 4.62 -12.79 5.40
CA GLN A 39 3.58 -13.64 5.98
C GLN A 39 2.74 -14.34 4.91
N GLN A 40 2.76 -13.86 3.67
CA GLN A 40 1.96 -14.37 2.53
C GLN A 40 0.45 -14.47 2.82
N ASP A 41 -0.01 -13.81 3.89
CA ASP A 41 -1.40 -13.84 4.37
C ASP A 41 -1.98 -12.42 4.32
N VAL A 42 -2.29 -12.00 3.10
CA VAL A 42 -2.92 -10.69 2.81
C VAL A 42 -4.37 -10.63 3.31
N GLY A 43 -4.97 -11.78 3.58
CA GLY A 43 -6.29 -11.93 4.19
C GLY A 43 -6.34 -11.43 5.63
N LYS A 44 -5.23 -11.47 6.37
CA LYS A 44 -5.14 -10.82 7.70
C LYS A 44 -5.21 -9.29 7.62
N TYR A 45 -4.96 -8.70 6.46
CA TYR A 45 -4.84 -7.25 6.33
C TYR A 45 -6.15 -6.57 5.91
N ASN A 46 -6.77 -6.97 4.78
CA ASN A 46 -7.89 -6.20 4.19
C ASN A 46 -9.09 -7.03 3.69
N LYS A 47 -9.68 -7.92 4.50
CA LYS A 47 -10.94 -8.61 4.14
C LYS A 47 -12.11 -7.68 3.81
N LEU A 48 -12.07 -6.44 4.27
CA LEU A 48 -13.15 -5.47 4.08
C LEU A 48 -13.19 -4.84 2.67
N VAL A 49 -12.14 -5.00 1.87
CA VAL A 49 -12.06 -4.45 0.50
C VAL A 49 -11.55 -5.47 -0.52
N ILE A 50 -10.98 -6.58 -0.06
CA ILE A 50 -10.57 -7.70 -0.90
C ILE A 50 -11.65 -8.77 -0.83
N GLU A 51 -12.18 -9.18 -1.97
CA GLU A 51 -13.15 -10.28 -2.07
C GLU A 51 -12.52 -11.60 -1.59
N ASP A 52 -13.28 -12.42 -0.85
CA ASP A 52 -12.79 -13.69 -0.29
C ASP A 52 -12.27 -14.66 -1.38
N GLU A 53 -12.84 -14.66 -2.59
CA GLU A 53 -12.32 -15.44 -3.72
C GLU A 53 -10.96 -14.94 -4.22
N ARG A 54 -10.72 -13.62 -4.17
CA ARG A 54 -9.42 -13.02 -4.50
C ARG A 54 -8.37 -13.29 -3.43
N LEU A 55 -8.78 -13.43 -2.17
CA LEU A 55 -7.88 -13.83 -1.07
C LEU A 55 -7.34 -15.25 -1.26
N LYS A 56 -8.16 -16.20 -1.72
CA LYS A 56 -7.73 -17.57 -2.03
C LYS A 56 -6.67 -17.65 -3.12
N ASN A 57 -6.69 -16.70 -4.08
CA ASN A 57 -5.66 -16.62 -5.13
C ASN A 57 -4.33 -16.02 -4.65
N LEU A 58 -4.34 -15.37 -3.47
CA LEU A 58 -3.13 -14.81 -2.86
C LEU A 58 -2.45 -15.78 -1.89
N GLU A 59 -3.11 -16.90 -1.52
CA GLU A 59 -2.51 -17.99 -0.71
C GLU A 59 -1.32 -18.68 -1.42
N GLY A 60 -1.03 -18.30 -2.66
CA GLY A 60 0.06 -18.83 -3.48
C GLY A 60 1.06 -17.78 -3.96
N ILE A 61 1.25 -16.65 -3.27
CA ILE A 61 2.38 -15.75 -3.60
C ILE A 61 3.65 -16.59 -3.46
N PRO A 62 4.36 -16.90 -4.56
CA PRO A 62 5.52 -17.77 -4.50
C PRO A 62 6.55 -17.14 -3.56
N ASP A 63 7.19 -17.95 -2.71
CA ASP A 63 8.25 -17.51 -1.80
C ASP A 63 9.56 -17.24 -2.58
N ILE A 64 9.47 -16.33 -3.55
CA ILE A 64 10.50 -16.00 -4.54
C ILE A 64 11.12 -14.64 -4.28
N VAL A 65 10.45 -13.79 -3.50
CA VAL A 65 10.98 -12.48 -3.12
C VAL A 65 11.96 -12.68 -1.97
N GLU A 66 13.23 -12.36 -2.19
CA GLU A 66 14.23 -12.31 -1.12
C GLU A 66 14.05 -11.03 -0.29
N LYS A 67 13.83 -9.90 -0.99
CA LYS A 67 13.70 -8.60 -0.36
C LYS A 67 12.91 -7.64 -1.25
N ARG A 68 12.13 -6.75 -0.62
CA ARG A 68 11.54 -5.59 -1.28
C ARG A 68 11.75 -4.35 -0.42
N ASP A 69 12.46 -3.36 -0.97
CA ASP A 69 12.68 -2.08 -0.32
C ASP A 69 11.79 -1.02 -0.96
N ILE A 70 10.87 -0.43 -0.18
CA ILE A 70 10.11 0.73 -0.62
C ILE A 70 11.04 1.95 -0.62
N LEU A 71 11.38 2.43 -1.82
CA LEU A 71 12.27 3.56 -2.03
C LEU A 71 11.51 4.89 -2.00
N GLU A 72 10.30 4.92 -2.54
CA GLU A 72 9.46 6.13 -2.58
C GLU A 72 8.00 5.76 -2.43
N LEU A 73 7.26 6.61 -1.72
CA LEU A 73 5.81 6.55 -1.65
C LEU A 73 5.27 7.95 -1.85
N LYS A 74 4.55 8.18 -2.94
CA LYS A 74 4.08 9.51 -3.34
C LYS A 74 2.59 9.49 -3.61
N LYS A 75 1.84 10.34 -2.92
CA LYS A 75 0.42 10.55 -3.22
C LYS A 75 0.28 11.18 -4.62
N LEU A 76 -0.59 10.62 -5.45
CA LEU A 76 -0.86 11.13 -6.78
C LEU A 76 -2.02 12.12 -6.78
N ASN A 77 -1.94 13.10 -7.67
CA ASN A 77 -3.06 13.96 -8.01
C ASN A 77 -3.88 13.28 -9.11
N VAL A 78 -5.13 12.91 -8.81
CA VAL A 78 -5.97 12.11 -9.72
C VAL A 78 -6.20 12.81 -11.05
N ASN A 79 -6.35 14.13 -11.03
CA ASN A 79 -6.63 14.93 -12.23
C ASN A 79 -5.45 15.00 -13.21
N GLU A 80 -4.25 14.61 -12.79
CA GLU A 80 -3.07 14.52 -13.67
C GLU A 80 -3.00 13.18 -14.40
N HIS A 81 -3.88 12.22 -14.07
CA HIS A 81 -3.87 10.86 -14.58
C HIS A 81 -5.27 10.44 -15.07
N PRO A 82 -5.59 10.58 -16.37
CA PRO A 82 -6.93 10.33 -16.92
C PRO A 82 -7.51 8.95 -16.60
N LEU A 83 -6.64 7.93 -16.52
CA LEU A 83 -7.04 6.56 -16.16
C LEU A 83 -7.53 6.47 -14.71
N LEU A 84 -6.83 7.13 -13.77
CA LEU A 84 -7.22 7.17 -12.36
C LEU A 84 -8.50 8.01 -12.17
N GLU A 85 -8.61 9.12 -12.90
CA GLU A 85 -9.81 9.95 -12.89
C GLU A 85 -11.05 9.16 -13.37
N LYS A 86 -10.92 8.42 -14.48
CA LYS A 86 -11.97 7.55 -14.98
C LYS A 86 -12.36 6.47 -13.96
N GLU A 87 -11.39 5.83 -13.33
CA GLU A 87 -11.63 4.82 -12.31
C GLU A 87 -12.35 5.40 -11.07
N LEU A 88 -11.88 6.53 -10.55
CA LEU A 88 -12.49 7.24 -9.43
C LEU A 88 -13.95 7.59 -9.73
N ASN A 89 -14.22 8.06 -10.94
CA ASN A 89 -15.55 8.46 -11.37
C ASN A 89 -16.49 7.28 -11.65
N TYR A 90 -15.97 6.13 -12.07
CA TYR A 90 -16.78 4.96 -12.43
C TYR A 90 -17.00 4.03 -11.24
N LYS A 91 -15.92 3.65 -10.54
CA LYS A 91 -15.94 2.63 -9.48
C LYS A 91 -16.25 3.21 -8.10
N TYR A 92 -15.90 4.48 -7.88
CA TYR A 92 -15.93 5.13 -6.57
C TYR A 92 -16.74 6.45 -6.59
N ALA A 93 -17.72 6.54 -7.49
CA ALA A 93 -18.51 7.75 -7.74
C ALA A 93 -19.07 8.40 -6.47
N ASP A 94 -19.60 7.58 -5.55
CA ASP A 94 -20.27 8.01 -4.32
C ASP A 94 -19.31 8.25 -3.14
N GLU A 95 -18.01 7.97 -3.31
CA GLU A 95 -17.07 7.95 -2.20
C GLU A 95 -15.68 8.52 -2.55
N LYS A 96 -15.63 9.43 -3.54
CA LYS A 96 -14.37 9.97 -4.07
C LYS A 96 -13.43 10.50 -2.98
N ASP A 97 -13.97 11.17 -1.96
CA ASP A 97 -13.20 11.72 -0.83
C ASP A 97 -12.54 10.65 0.06
N ASN A 98 -13.03 9.42 -0.03
CA ASN A 98 -12.52 8.26 0.70
C ASN A 98 -11.52 7.45 -0.12
N VAL A 99 -11.16 7.88 -1.33
CA VAL A 99 -10.21 7.16 -2.19
C VAL A 99 -8.95 7.98 -2.38
N ARG A 100 -7.80 7.31 -2.33
CA ARG A 100 -6.50 7.91 -2.61
C ARG A 100 -5.69 6.96 -3.49
N TYR A 101 -4.86 7.55 -4.33
CA TYR A 101 -3.93 6.83 -5.17
C TYR A 101 -2.50 7.21 -4.78
N TYR A 102 -1.64 6.21 -4.70
CA TYR A 102 -0.23 6.39 -4.35
C TYR A 102 0.65 5.67 -5.38
N MET A 103 1.68 6.35 -5.86
CA MET A 103 2.79 5.71 -6.55
C MET A 103 3.75 5.14 -5.52
N ILE A 104 4.19 3.91 -5.76
CA ILE A 104 5.27 3.27 -5.02
C ILE A 104 6.40 2.99 -5.97
N LYS A 105 7.59 3.46 -5.61
CA LYS A 105 8.84 3.00 -6.17
C LYS A 105 9.43 2.00 -5.20
N TYR A 106 9.75 0.81 -5.68
CA TYR A 106 10.42 -0.19 -4.86
C TYR A 106 11.53 -0.90 -5.64
N ASP A 107 12.55 -1.34 -4.91
CA ASP A 107 13.57 -2.26 -5.42
C ASP A 107 13.23 -3.66 -4.92
N ILE A 108 13.08 -4.60 -5.85
CA ILE A 108 12.76 -5.99 -5.54
C ILE A 108 13.92 -6.90 -5.93
N LYS A 109 14.33 -7.74 -4.99
CA LYS A 109 15.30 -8.79 -5.19
C LYS A 109 14.61 -10.13 -5.04
N PHE A 110 14.76 -10.98 -6.05
CA PHE A 110 14.29 -12.35 -6.01
C PHE A 110 15.39 -13.31 -5.54
N LYS A 111 14.99 -14.44 -4.97
CA LYS A 111 15.89 -15.50 -4.52
C LYS A 111 16.61 -16.13 -5.72
N GLU A 112 17.87 -16.48 -5.51
CA GLU A 112 18.67 -17.20 -6.50
C GLU A 112 18.05 -18.57 -6.81
N ASN A 113 18.21 -19.03 -8.06
CA ASN A 113 17.79 -20.35 -8.53
C ASN A 113 16.26 -20.62 -8.49
N VAL A 114 15.44 -19.57 -8.46
CA VAL A 114 13.99 -19.70 -8.65
C VAL A 114 13.57 -19.02 -9.94
N ALA A 115 12.67 -19.66 -10.69
CA ALA A 115 12.10 -19.07 -11.90
C ALA A 115 11.20 -17.89 -11.51
N THR A 116 11.55 -16.70 -11.99
CA THR A 116 10.78 -15.48 -11.77
C THR A 116 10.13 -15.03 -13.07
N PRO A 117 8.94 -14.41 -13.00
CA PRO A 117 8.28 -13.87 -14.20
C PRO A 117 8.95 -12.58 -14.71
N VAL A 118 9.80 -11.96 -13.89
CA VAL A 118 10.50 -10.69 -14.15
C VAL A 118 11.86 -10.68 -13.45
N ASP A 119 12.75 -9.78 -13.86
CA ASP A 119 14.07 -9.59 -13.26
C ASP A 119 14.01 -8.86 -11.91
N SER A 120 15.08 -8.97 -11.12
CA SER A 120 15.25 -8.10 -9.94
C SER A 120 15.55 -6.67 -10.38
N GLY A 121 15.08 -5.68 -9.62
CA GLY A 121 15.37 -4.27 -9.88
C GLY A 121 14.27 -3.32 -9.44
N ILE A 122 14.29 -2.12 -10.03
CA ILE A 122 13.41 -1.00 -9.65
C ILE A 122 12.11 -1.05 -10.44
N TYR A 123 11.00 -1.08 -9.71
CA TYR A 123 9.66 -1.07 -10.25
C TYR A 123 8.83 0.07 -9.68
N TYR A 124 7.78 0.43 -10.44
CA TYR A 124 6.80 1.42 -10.05
C TYR A 124 5.41 0.82 -10.13
N GLU A 125 4.62 1.05 -9.10
CA GLU A 125 3.22 0.63 -9.04
C GLU A 125 2.35 1.79 -8.57
N VAL A 126 1.09 1.79 -8.98
CA VAL A 126 0.05 2.66 -8.41
C VAL A 126 -0.92 1.81 -7.62
N ILE A 127 -1.15 2.24 -6.38
CA ILE A 127 -2.02 1.56 -5.43
C ILE A 127 -3.17 2.44 -5.05
N THR A 128 -4.34 1.82 -5.02
CA THR A 128 -5.56 2.42 -4.52
C THR A 128 -5.76 2.10 -3.05
N VAL A 129 -6.04 3.12 -2.24
CA VAL A 129 -6.37 3.00 -0.82
C VAL A 129 -7.73 3.63 -0.58
N VAL A 130 -8.61 2.89 0.09
CA VAL A 130 -9.99 3.30 0.36
C VAL A 130 -10.20 3.40 1.87
N LYS A 131 -10.88 4.47 2.31
CA LYS A 131 -11.24 4.68 3.71
C LYS A 131 -12.59 4.02 4.02
N ARG A 132 -12.61 3.02 4.88
CA ARG A 132 -13.83 2.34 5.38
C ARG A 132 -13.85 2.34 6.90
N LYS A 133 -15.00 2.67 7.51
CA LYS A 133 -15.18 2.65 8.98
C LYS A 133 -14.01 3.31 9.75
N ASN A 134 -13.53 4.44 9.22
CA ASN A 134 -12.42 5.23 9.73
C ASN A 134 -11.01 4.58 9.66
N LYS A 135 -10.81 3.59 8.78
CA LYS A 135 -9.52 2.96 8.51
C LYS A 135 -9.20 3.04 7.02
N TRP A 136 -7.95 3.30 6.68
CA TRP A 136 -7.47 3.16 5.30
C TRP A 136 -7.16 1.70 5.02
N LEU A 137 -7.48 1.24 3.82
CA LEU A 137 -7.36 -0.15 3.41
C LEU A 137 -6.84 -0.17 1.96
N VAL A 138 -5.78 -0.94 1.71
CA VAL A 138 -5.22 -1.19 0.37
C VAL A 138 -6.18 -2.10 -0.40
N THR A 139 -6.56 -1.70 -1.61
CA THR A 139 -7.34 -2.55 -2.52
C THR A 139 -6.43 -3.46 -3.34
N THR A 140 -7.00 -4.44 -4.03
CA THR A 140 -6.25 -5.28 -4.99
C THR A 140 -6.01 -4.60 -6.33
N ASP A 141 -6.49 -3.38 -6.54
CA ASP A 141 -6.33 -2.67 -7.81
C ASP A 141 -4.94 -2.01 -7.84
N ILE A 142 -3.93 -2.85 -7.99
CA ILE A 142 -2.53 -2.45 -8.15
C ILE A 142 -2.23 -2.39 -9.65
N ARG A 143 -1.79 -1.23 -10.13
CA ARG A 143 -1.46 -1.00 -11.52
C ARG A 143 0.04 -0.89 -11.70
N LYS A 144 0.59 -1.46 -12.77
CA LYS A 144 1.97 -1.20 -13.16
C LYS A 144 2.11 0.24 -13.61
N ALA A 145 3.25 0.83 -13.33
CA ALA A 145 3.59 2.16 -13.79
C ALA A 145 5.02 2.21 -14.30
N SER A 146 5.28 3.21 -15.14
CA SER A 146 6.59 3.46 -15.71
C SER A 146 6.78 4.95 -15.96
N PHE A 147 8.01 5.39 -16.15
CA PHE A 147 8.29 6.77 -16.55
C PHE A 147 8.58 6.84 -18.03
N HIS A 148 7.87 7.71 -18.75
CA HIS A 148 8.14 8.04 -20.14
C HIS A 148 8.34 9.55 -20.25
N ASN A 149 9.54 9.99 -20.66
CA ASN A 149 9.92 11.41 -20.73
C ASN A 149 9.60 12.16 -19.41
N ASP A 150 10.06 11.63 -18.28
CA ASP A 150 9.84 12.15 -16.92
C ASP A 150 8.38 12.21 -16.45
N LYS A 151 7.43 11.67 -17.21
CA LYS A 151 6.02 11.57 -16.82
C LYS A 151 5.68 10.15 -16.38
N LEU A 152 4.97 10.04 -15.26
CA LEU A 152 4.45 8.76 -14.78
C LEU A 152 3.30 8.31 -15.69
N THR A 153 3.53 7.20 -16.39
CA THR A 153 2.54 6.47 -17.19
C THR A 153 2.01 5.31 -16.35
N ILE A 154 0.69 5.10 -16.38
CA ILE A 154 0.03 4.02 -15.63
C ILE A 154 -0.55 3.06 -16.65
N ASP A 155 -0.08 1.82 -16.62
CA ASP A 155 -0.51 0.80 -17.57
C ASP A 155 -1.93 0.33 -17.20
N SER A 156 -2.75 0.10 -18.23
CA SER A 156 -4.17 -0.26 -18.09
C SER A 156 -4.37 -1.73 -17.70
#